data_AF-A0A2V9UT12-F1
#
_entry.id   AF-A0A2V9UT12-F1
#
_cell.length_a   1.000
_cell.length_b   1.000
_cell.length_c   1.000
_cell.angle_alpha   90.00
_cell.angle_beta   90.00
_cell.angle_gamma   90.00
#
_symmetry.space_group_name_H-M   'P 1'
#
loop_
_entity.id
_entity.type
_entity.pdbx_description
1 polymer ?
#
loop_
_entity_poly.entity_id
_entity_poly.type
_entity_poly.pdbx_seq_one_letter_code
_entity_poly.pdbx_strand_id
1 'polypeptide(L)' 'MSSDEIIRELCTRVVTAEDAEFQAAVDDLHAALRAHVESLRAMAATALLKPLNGAIPPNLPES' A
#
# COMPACT_ATOMS: atom_id res chain seq x y z
N MET A 1 1.00 14.06 -2.04
CA MET A 1 1.84 13.13 -1.26
C MET A 1 1.41 11.72 -1.54
N SER A 2 2.37 10.81 -1.67
CA SER A 2 2.13 9.36 -1.71
C SER A 2 1.82 8.82 -0.31
N SER A 3 1.19 7.64 -0.22
CA SER A 3 0.93 6.99 1.07
C SER A 3 2.22 6.75 1.87
N ASP A 4 3.34 6.47 1.20
CA ASP A 4 4.63 6.22 1.84
C ASP A 4 5.22 7.49 2.47
N GLU A 5 5.01 8.65 1.82
CA GLU A 5 5.41 9.95 2.38
C GLU A 5 4.62 10.27 3.65
N ILE A 6 3.30 10.02 3.64
CA ILE A 6 2.42 10.23 4.79
C ILE A 6 2.82 9.32 5.96
N ILE A 7 3.06 8.03 5.70
CA ILE A 7 3.46 7.07 6.73
C ILE A 7 4.82 7.48 7.34
N ARG A 8 5.77 7.93 6.52
CA ARG A 8 7.09 8.39 7.00
C ARG A 8 6.97 9.62 7.91
N GLU A 9 6.11 10.57 7.53
CA GLU A 9 5.85 11.76 8.35
C GLU A 9 5.19 11.38 9.69
N LEU A 10 4.21 10.48 9.68
CA LEU A 10 3.56 9.99 10.88
C LEU A 10 4.52 9.19 11.79
N CYS A 11 5.40 8.36 11.23
CA CYS A 11 6.46 7.71 12.00
C CYS A 11 7.38 8.72 12.69
N THR A 12 7.72 9.81 12.00
CA THR A 12 8.56 10.88 12.56
C THR A 12 7.82 11.56 13.71
N ARG A 13 6.54 11.90 13.51
CA ARG A 13 5.67 12.50 14.52
C ARG A 13 5.54 11.62 15.76
N VAL A 14 5.37 10.31 15.61
CA VAL A 14 5.31 9.38 16.75
C VAL A 14 6.62 9.35 17.54
N VAL A 15 7.77 9.32 16.86
CA VAL A 15 9.09 9.28 17.52
C VAL A 15 9.39 10.57 18.29
N THR A 16 8.88 11.71 17.82
CA THR A 16 9.09 13.02 18.45
C THR A 16 7.93 13.46 19.35
N ALA A 17 6.85 12.69 19.45
CA ALA A 17 5.67 13.07 20.21
C ALA A 17 5.94 13.02 21.71
N GLU A 18 5.44 14.04 22.41
CA GLU A 18 5.41 14.06 23.88
C GLU A 18 4.25 13.18 24.40
N ASP A 19 4.31 12.76 25.67
CA ASP A 19 3.37 11.79 26.25
C ASP A 19 1.88 12.13 26.04
N ALA A 20 1.53 13.42 26.06
CA ALA A 20 0.15 13.88 25.88
C ALA A 20 -0.38 13.66 24.44
N GLU A 21 0.51 13.63 23.45
CA GLU A 21 0.17 13.52 22.03
C GLU A 21 0.59 12.19 21.41
N PHE A 22 1.44 11.42 22.12
CA PHE A 22 1.97 10.14 21.65
C PHE A 22 0.86 9.17 21.25
N GLN A 23 -0.16 9.01 22.09
CA GLN A 23 -1.28 8.11 21.80
C GLN A 23 -2.01 8.52 20.52
N ALA A 24 -2.30 9.81 20.34
CA ALA A 24 -2.96 10.31 19.14
C ALA A 24 -2.09 10.12 17.89
N ALA A 25 -0.78 10.37 17.99
CA ALA A 25 0.16 10.15 16.89
C ALA A 25 0.24 8.66 16.49
N VAL A 26 0.22 7.74 17.47
CA VAL A 26 0.20 6.30 17.22
C VAL A 26 -1.10 5.87 16.55
N ASP A 27 -2.25 6.40 16.99
CA ASP A 27 -3.55 6.11 16.40
C ASP A 27 -3.63 6.58 14.95
N ASP A 28 -3.13 7.78 14.66
CA ASP A 28 -3.03 8.33 13.30
C ASP A 28 -2.13 7.44 12.40
N LEU A 29 -0.97 7.00 12.90
CA LEU A 29 -0.06 6.11 12.18
C LEU A 29 -0.73 4.76 11.89
N HIS A 30 -1.43 4.18 12.86
CA HIS A 30 -2.16 2.93 12.69
C HIS A 30 -3.26 3.04 11.63
N ALA A 31 -4.03 4.13 11.64
CA ALA A 31 -5.06 4.39 10.64
C ALA A 31 -4.46 4.49 9.23
N ALA A 32 -3.33 5.20 9.08
CA ALA A 32 -2.64 5.34 7.79
C ALA A 32 -2.10 4.00 7.27
N LEU A 33 -1.46 3.20 8.13
CA LEU A 33 -0.97 1.86 7.78
C LEU A 33 -2.10 0.93 7.34
N ARG A 34 -3.23 0.96 8.06
CA ARG A 34 -4.40 0.16 7.71
C ARG A 34 -4.94 0.52 6.32
N ALA A 35 -5.13 1.82 6.06
CA ALA A 35 -5.61 2.30 4.76
C ALA A 35 -4.64 1.93 3.63
N HIS A 36 -3.33 2.00 3.86
CA HIS A 36 -2.33 1.61 2.89
C HIS A 36 -2.38 0.11 2.57
N VAL A 37 -2.49 -0.75 3.59
CA VAL A 37 -2.63 -2.20 3.41
C VAL A 37 -3.92 -2.55 2.66
N GLU A 38 -5.04 -1.89 2.99
CA GLU A 38 -6.31 -2.08 2.29
C GLU A 38 -6.21 -1.68 0.80
N SER A 39 -5.53 -0.58 0.50
CA SER A 39 -5.23 -0.15 -0.87
C SER A 39 -4.37 -1.17 -1.63
N LEU A 40 -3.29 -1.67 -1.02
CA LEU A 40 -2.43 -2.70 -1.62
C LEU A 40 -3.20 -3.99 -1.89
N ARG A 41 -4.08 -4.40 -0.98
CA ARG A 41 -4.96 -5.57 -1.19
C ARG A 41 -5.91 -5.37 -2.36
N ALA A 42 -6.51 -4.18 -2.50
CA ALA A 42 -7.37 -3.85 -3.63
C ALA A 42 -6.59 -3.84 -4.96
N MET A 43 -5.37 -3.29 -4.96
CA MET A 43 -4.47 -3.34 -6.13
C MET A 43 -4.08 -4.77 -6.50
N ALA A 44 -3.75 -5.62 -5.53
CA ALA A 44 -3.42 -7.02 -5.78
C ALA A 44 -4.64 -7.80 -6.32
N ALA A 45 -5.82 -7.60 -5.73
CA ALA A 45 -7.06 -8.23 -6.19
C ALA A 45 -7.40 -7.81 -7.63
N THR A 46 -7.29 -6.52 -7.95
CA THR A 46 -7.53 -6.02 -9.32
C THR A 46 -6.49 -6.51 -10.32
N ALA A 47 -5.23 -6.67 -9.92
CA ALA A 47 -4.19 -7.24 -10.78
C ALA A 47 -4.45 -8.72 -11.09
N LEU A 48 -4.97 -9.49 -10.11
CA LEU A 48 -5.35 -10.90 -10.29
C LEU A 48 -6.64 -11.07 -11.11
N LEU A 49 -7.58 -10.13 -11.01
CA LEU A 49 -8.85 -10.14 -11.75
C LEU A 49 -8.76 -9.52 -13.15
N LYS A 50 -7.70 -8.76 -13.44
CA LYS A 50 -7.41 -8.31 -14.80
C LYS A 50 -7.15 -9.58 -15.63
N PRO A 51 -7.96 -9.87 -16.66
CA PRO A 51 -7.82 -11.12 -17.39
C PRO A 51 -6.46 -11.18 -18.05
N LEU A 52 -5.98 -12.41 -18.21
CA LEU A 52 -5.02 -12.92 -19.19
C LEU A 52 -5.41 -12.57 -20.65
N ASN A 53 -5.93 -11.36 -20.91
CA ASN A 53 -6.28 -10.85 -22.22
C ASN A 53 -5.04 -10.16 -22.81
N GLY A 54 -4.19 -10.92 -23.48
CA GLY A 54 -3.32 -10.34 -24.51
C GLY A 54 -1.87 -10.82 -24.61
N ALA A 55 -1.48 -11.98 -24.08
CA ALA A 55 -0.17 -12.55 -24.40
C ALA A 55 -0.31 -14.01 -24.84
N ILE A 56 -0.77 -14.22 -26.08
CA ILE A 56 -0.44 -15.43 -26.84
C ILE A 56 1.08 -15.30 -27.13
N PRO A 57 1.96 -16.16 -26.63
CA PRO A 57 3.34 -16.18 -27.10
C PRO A 57 3.33 -16.61 -28.58
N PRO A 58 3.85 -15.81 -29.52
CA PRO A 58 3.94 -16.21 -30.91
C PRO A 58 5.15 -17.13 -31.05
N ASN A 59 4.91 -18.44 -31.12
CA ASN A 59 5.63 -19.43 -31.92
C ASN A 59 5.47 -20.82 -31.29
N LEU A 60 4.59 -21.63 -31.89
CA LEU A 60 4.79 -23.07 -31.95
C LEU A 60 5.43 -23.36 -33.33
N PRO A 61 6.55 -24.09 -33.40
CA PRO A 61 7.12 -24.48 -34.70
C PRO A 61 6.17 -25.47 -35.38
N GLU A 62 5.80 -25.17 -36.62
CA GLU A 62 5.04 -26.10 -37.47
C GLU A 62 5.89 -27.36 -37.71
N SER A 63 5.26 -28.52 -37.48
CA SER A 63 5.86 -29.85 -37.72
C SER A 63 5.79 -30.24 -39.18
#